data_AF-A0A8E2FD78-F1
#
_entry.id   AF-A0A8E2FD78-F1
#
_cell.length_a   1.000
_cell.length_b   1.000
_cell.length_c   1.000
_cell.angle_alpha   90.00
_cell.angle_beta   90.00
_cell.angle_gamma   90.00
#
_symmetry.space_group_name_H-M   'P 1'
#
loop_
_entity.id
_entity.type
_entity.pdbx_description
1 polymer ?
#
loop_
_entity_poly.entity_id
_entity_poly.type
_entity_poly.pdbx_seq_one_letter_code
_entity_poly.pdbx_strand_id
1 'polypeptide(L)'
;MLDLSKLPVEATIGILSRYSAGRVNPYTAVVGEAMCSKFQLAMKGRRNLELAVNSLKVVGSIGNTLEFGFGIEDVIRSMANSEGGSVCLAICAALKDCYSDTVAIEVLLEMARLCNVDGQYMPSSQSWKDLLRACAGTLSATAFPLRAEHLMRLPKGEQRLGAFLGLEATPRSFRGCSDPKSLAEALFALARITRNELQAITFIGGSDTGWLAAVAEWLLDLRVTMVKTDGEVIFMNHNDPDNVQVHIIFRDHDEEPSQTLRSVGKTYVLADVSKLFADEGRSPNTTIVSGRVEWKETLKSTFLSDFTRLMEIPQTLAELLGSAARIFKALANAEDSYPDRYRRACTSYSDASFGPGFVSNTLKWFPELQKLKEGMQKSVSLKLKAAQKAYEFCISKVRAHCGCGTC
;
A
#
# COMPACT_ATOMS: atom_id res chain seq x y z
N MET A 1 6.87 21.05 -28.98
CA MET A 1 6.11 20.71 -27.77
C MET A 1 4.76 20.17 -28.25
N LEU A 2 4.45 18.90 -27.96
CA LEU A 2 3.22 18.25 -28.43
C LEU A 2 2.06 18.65 -27.51
N ASP A 3 1.02 19.25 -28.10
CA ASP A 3 -0.25 19.50 -27.41
C ASP A 3 -1.01 18.18 -27.30
N LEU A 4 -0.94 17.56 -26.11
CA LEU A 4 -1.54 16.26 -25.83
C LEU A 4 -3.05 16.21 -26.12
N SER A 5 -3.73 17.36 -26.02
CA SER A 5 -5.17 17.47 -26.24
C SER A 5 -5.59 17.41 -27.71
N LYS A 6 -4.64 17.62 -28.63
CA LYS A 6 -4.87 17.67 -30.08
C LYS A 6 -4.33 16.45 -30.83
N LEU A 7 -3.85 15.43 -30.11
CA LEU A 7 -3.36 14.21 -30.73
C LEU A 7 -4.54 13.38 -31.28
N PRO A 8 -4.56 13.04 -32.59
CA PRO A 8 -5.55 12.12 -33.12
C PRO A 8 -5.34 10.74 -32.49
N VAL A 9 -6.42 10.15 -31.97
CA VAL A 9 -6.41 8.80 -31.37
C VAL A 9 -7.25 7.89 -32.25
N GLU A 10 -6.62 6.85 -32.79
CA GLU A 10 -7.32 5.75 -33.45
C GLU A 10 -7.51 4.61 -32.46
N ALA A 11 -8.76 4.23 -32.23
CA ALA A 11 -9.10 3.09 -31.38
C ALA A 11 -10.21 2.27 -32.04
N THR A 12 -10.12 0.95 -31.91
CA THR A 12 -11.21 0.08 -32.32
C THR A 12 -12.38 0.18 -31.34
N ILE A 13 -13.60 -0.06 -31.81
CA ILE A 13 -14.79 -0.13 -30.93
C ILE A 13 -14.58 -1.16 -29.81
N GLY A 14 -13.88 -2.26 -30.10
CA GLY A 14 -13.52 -3.27 -29.09
C GLY A 14 -12.71 -2.67 -27.94
N ILE A 15 -11.68 -1.86 -28.22
CA ILE A 15 -10.88 -1.19 -27.18
C ILE A 15 -11.77 -0.26 -26.34
N LEU A 16 -12.59 0.57 -26.99
CA LEU A 16 -13.50 1.49 -26.28
C LEU A 16 -14.52 0.76 -25.40
N SER A 17 -15.04 -0.39 -25.86
CA SER A 17 -15.94 -1.25 -25.09
C SER A 17 -15.27 -1.78 -23.82
N ARG A 18 -13.98 -2.16 -23.89
CA ARG A 18 -13.23 -2.65 -22.72
C ARG A 18 -13.04 -1.55 -21.67
N TYR A 19 -12.68 -0.33 -22.10
CA TYR A 19 -12.64 0.85 -21.22
C TYR A 19 -13.99 1.12 -20.54
N SER A 20 -15.08 1.09 -21.31
CA SER A 20 -16.43 1.26 -20.76
C SER A 20 -16.79 0.17 -19.75
N ALA A 21 -16.48 -1.11 -20.05
CA ALA A 21 -16.72 -2.24 -19.15
C ALA A 21 -15.92 -2.11 -17.83
N GLY A 22 -14.67 -1.64 -17.91
CA GLY A 22 -13.82 -1.32 -16.76
C GLY A 22 -14.20 -0.03 -16.02
N ARG A 23 -15.25 0.68 -16.47
CA ARG A 23 -15.65 2.02 -15.97
C ARG A 23 -14.55 3.06 -16.05
N VAL A 24 -13.60 2.87 -16.97
CA VAL A 24 -12.49 3.80 -17.20
C VAL A 24 -12.85 4.69 -18.38
N ASN A 25 -12.70 6.00 -18.22
CA ASN A 25 -12.82 6.92 -19.34
C ASN A 25 -11.61 6.72 -20.29
N PRO A 26 -11.83 6.33 -21.57
CA PRO A 26 -10.74 6.09 -22.52
C PRO A 26 -9.82 7.30 -22.67
N TYR A 27 -10.39 8.52 -22.66
CA TYR A 27 -9.61 9.75 -22.77
C TYR A 27 -8.60 9.91 -21.63
N THR A 28 -8.99 9.57 -20.40
CA THR A 28 -8.10 9.62 -19.24
C THR A 28 -6.95 8.64 -19.36
N ALA A 29 -7.21 7.44 -19.90
CA ALA A 29 -6.16 6.46 -20.15
C ALA A 29 -5.18 6.94 -21.22
N VAL A 30 -5.66 7.57 -22.30
CA VAL A 30 -4.80 8.17 -23.34
C VAL A 30 -3.94 9.29 -22.76
N VAL A 31 -4.51 10.20 -21.96
CA VAL A 31 -3.74 11.26 -21.31
C VAL A 31 -2.67 10.65 -20.40
N GLY A 32 -3.03 9.65 -19.60
CA GLY A 32 -2.09 8.93 -18.74
C GLY A 32 -0.97 8.24 -19.50
N GLU A 33 -1.29 7.53 -20.59
CA GLU A 33 -0.32 6.90 -21.50
C GLU A 33 0.62 7.93 -22.11
N ALA A 34 0.08 9.05 -22.59
CA ALA A 34 0.89 10.08 -23.24
C ALA A 34 1.80 10.81 -22.24
N MET A 35 1.35 11.04 -21.00
CA MET A 35 2.22 11.50 -19.91
C MET A 35 3.35 10.51 -19.63
N CYS A 36 3.02 9.22 -19.60
CA CYS A 36 3.94 8.13 -19.29
C CYS A 36 4.85 7.72 -20.45
N SER A 37 4.57 8.17 -21.69
CA SER A 37 5.47 8.03 -22.84
C SER A 37 6.82 8.72 -22.65
N LYS A 38 6.93 9.60 -21.65
CA LYS A 38 8.20 10.20 -21.23
C LYS A 38 9.13 9.15 -20.58
N PHE A 39 8.64 8.04 -20.06
CA PHE A 39 9.52 7.03 -19.46
C PHE A 39 10.05 6.08 -20.52
N GLN A 40 11.27 5.57 -20.32
CA GLN A 40 11.82 4.48 -21.11
C GLN A 40 12.06 3.28 -20.20
N LEU A 41 11.36 2.18 -20.44
CA LEU A 41 11.52 0.98 -19.62
C LEU A 41 12.75 0.20 -20.07
N ALA A 42 13.63 -0.12 -19.12
CA ALA A 42 14.67 -1.11 -19.34
C ALA A 42 14.07 -2.52 -19.52
N MET A 43 14.88 -3.44 -20.06
CA MET A 43 14.45 -4.82 -20.35
C MET A 43 13.86 -5.52 -19.11
N LYS A 44 14.49 -5.35 -17.95
CA LYS A 44 14.00 -5.93 -16.69
C LYS A 44 12.65 -5.37 -16.29
N GLY A 45 12.46 -4.05 -16.38
CA GLY A 45 11.18 -3.38 -16.11
C GLY A 45 10.06 -3.88 -17.01
N ARG A 46 10.31 -3.98 -18.32
CA ARG A 46 9.35 -4.54 -19.29
C ARG A 46 8.96 -5.98 -18.93
N ARG A 47 9.95 -6.82 -18.65
CA ARG A 47 9.72 -8.22 -18.25
C ARG A 47 8.93 -8.34 -16.95
N ASN A 48 9.24 -7.50 -15.97
CA ASN A 48 8.52 -7.47 -14.70
C ASN A 48 7.03 -7.17 -14.89
N LEU A 49 6.71 -6.18 -15.73
CA LEU A 49 5.32 -5.82 -16.05
C LEU A 49 4.62 -6.89 -16.87
N GLU A 50 5.28 -7.44 -17.88
CA GLU A 50 4.73 -8.51 -18.71
C GLU A 50 4.36 -9.73 -17.85
N LEU A 51 5.26 -10.13 -16.94
CA LEU A 51 4.98 -11.22 -15.99
C LEU A 51 3.83 -10.85 -15.04
N ALA A 52 3.78 -9.61 -14.54
CA ALA A 52 2.69 -9.16 -13.68
C ALA A 52 1.34 -9.29 -14.38
N VAL A 53 1.20 -8.72 -15.58
CA VAL A 53 -0.04 -8.74 -16.39
C VAL A 53 -0.42 -10.17 -16.80
N ASN A 54 0.54 -11.00 -17.17
CA ASN A 54 0.29 -12.41 -17.55
C ASN A 54 -0.09 -13.29 -16.36
N SER A 55 0.33 -12.93 -15.15
CA SER A 55 -0.01 -13.66 -13.92
C SER A 55 -1.39 -13.32 -13.35
N LEU A 56 -2.05 -12.28 -13.88
CA LEU A 56 -3.36 -11.85 -13.40
C LEU A 56 -4.40 -12.94 -13.66
N LYS A 57 -5.07 -13.36 -12.58
CA LYS A 57 -6.03 -14.46 -12.63
C LYS A 57 -7.43 -13.97 -12.96
N VAL A 58 -8.12 -14.80 -13.73
CA VAL A 58 -9.57 -14.73 -13.97
C VAL A 58 -10.20 -15.94 -13.32
N VAL A 59 -11.27 -15.71 -12.56
CA VAL A 59 -12.14 -16.76 -12.05
C VAL A 59 -13.42 -16.72 -12.86
N GLY A 60 -13.57 -17.66 -13.79
CA GLY A 60 -14.81 -17.84 -14.55
C GLY A 60 -15.87 -18.57 -13.72
N SER A 61 -17.13 -18.20 -13.92
CA SER A 61 -18.29 -19.01 -13.54
C SER A 61 -18.54 -20.12 -14.57
N ILE A 62 -19.36 -21.11 -14.19
CA ILE A 62 -19.78 -22.22 -15.05
C ILE A 62 -20.34 -21.65 -16.37
N GLY A 63 -19.70 -22.02 -17.49
CA GLY A 63 -20.07 -21.58 -18.84
C GLY A 63 -19.35 -20.32 -19.36
N ASN A 64 -18.33 -19.80 -18.67
CA ASN A 64 -17.59 -18.56 -19.01
C ASN A 64 -18.50 -17.32 -19.21
N THR A 65 -19.72 -17.35 -18.67
CA THR A 65 -20.70 -16.25 -18.84
C THR A 65 -20.45 -15.12 -17.84
N LEU A 66 -19.73 -15.38 -16.75
CA LEU A 66 -19.32 -14.39 -15.75
C LEU A 66 -17.85 -14.61 -15.40
N GLU A 67 -17.03 -13.58 -15.55
CA GLU A 67 -15.62 -13.57 -15.17
C GLU A 67 -15.41 -12.60 -14.01
N PHE A 68 -14.75 -13.06 -12.95
CA PHE A 68 -14.33 -12.25 -11.81
C PHE A 68 -12.80 -12.13 -11.81
N GLY A 69 -12.28 -10.91 -11.70
CA GLY A 69 -10.84 -10.63 -11.77
C GLY A 69 -10.46 -9.96 -13.08
N PHE A 70 -9.21 -10.15 -13.51
CA PHE A 70 -8.61 -9.42 -14.63
C PHE A 70 -8.79 -10.19 -15.94
N GLY A 71 -9.98 -10.06 -16.54
CA GLY A 71 -10.42 -10.77 -17.75
C GLY A 71 -9.41 -10.80 -18.89
N ILE A 72 -9.63 -11.69 -19.87
CA ILE A 72 -8.80 -11.78 -21.08
C ILE A 72 -8.91 -10.50 -21.93
N GLU A 73 -10.02 -9.76 -21.79
CA GLU A 73 -10.30 -8.50 -22.47
C GLU A 73 -10.37 -7.29 -21.51
N ASP A 74 -9.52 -7.23 -20.49
CA ASP A 74 -9.52 -6.12 -19.54
C ASP A 74 -8.76 -4.87 -20.07
N VAL A 75 -9.14 -3.70 -19.58
CA VAL A 75 -8.45 -2.40 -19.75
C VAL A 75 -6.95 -2.54 -19.48
N ILE A 76 -6.59 -3.33 -18.48
CA ILE A 76 -5.20 -3.56 -18.07
C ILE A 76 -4.37 -4.17 -19.19
N ARG A 77 -4.91 -5.18 -19.87
CA ARG A 77 -4.23 -5.81 -21.02
C ARG A 77 -4.18 -4.88 -22.21
N SER A 78 -5.18 -4.02 -22.37
CA SER A 78 -5.19 -3.00 -23.43
C SER A 78 -4.11 -1.94 -23.23
N MET A 79 -3.92 -1.46 -21.99
CA MET A 79 -2.85 -0.53 -21.63
C MET A 79 -1.46 -1.16 -21.77
N ALA A 80 -1.33 -2.45 -21.49
CA ALA A 80 -0.05 -3.16 -21.62
C ALA A 80 0.44 -3.33 -23.08
N ASN A 81 -0.38 -3.00 -24.08
CA ASN A 81 -0.01 -3.14 -25.50
C ASN A 81 0.95 -2.05 -26.00
N SER A 82 1.13 -0.96 -25.26
CA SER A 82 2.10 0.08 -25.57
C SER A 82 3.05 0.29 -24.40
N GLU A 83 4.25 0.84 -24.66
CA GLU A 83 5.21 1.15 -23.59
C GLU A 83 4.67 2.25 -22.66
N GLY A 84 4.07 3.32 -23.22
CA GLY A 84 3.47 4.40 -22.43
C GLY A 84 2.29 3.92 -21.58
N GLY A 85 1.43 3.05 -22.13
CA GLY A 85 0.31 2.46 -21.41
C GLY A 85 0.79 1.49 -20.31
N SER A 86 1.84 0.71 -20.57
CA SER A 86 2.47 -0.17 -19.58
C SER A 86 3.05 0.61 -18.41
N VAL A 87 3.74 1.72 -18.68
CA VAL A 87 4.26 2.62 -17.63
C VAL A 87 3.11 3.26 -16.86
N CYS A 88 2.08 3.75 -17.54
CA CYS A 88 0.91 4.36 -16.90
C CYS A 88 0.22 3.38 -15.95
N LEU A 89 0.00 2.14 -16.41
CA LEU A 89 -0.51 1.03 -15.61
C LEU A 89 0.37 0.79 -14.37
N ALA A 90 1.68 0.70 -14.56
CA ALA A 90 2.63 0.44 -13.48
C ALA A 90 2.62 1.54 -12.41
N ILE A 91 2.65 2.81 -12.83
CA ILE A 91 2.61 3.97 -11.93
C ILE A 91 1.27 4.02 -11.18
N CYS A 92 0.15 3.83 -11.87
CA CYS A 92 -1.18 3.80 -11.25
C CYS A 92 -1.29 2.67 -10.21
N ALA A 93 -0.84 1.47 -10.57
CA ALA A 93 -0.85 0.32 -9.66
C ALA A 93 0.09 0.53 -8.46
N ALA A 94 1.30 1.05 -8.69
CA ALA A 94 2.28 1.33 -7.64
C ALA A 94 1.81 2.42 -6.67
N LEU A 95 1.16 3.47 -7.17
CA LEU A 95 0.52 4.50 -6.35
C LEU A 95 -0.61 3.87 -5.52
N LYS A 96 -1.48 3.08 -6.15
CA LYS A 96 -2.65 2.52 -5.49
C LYS A 96 -2.34 1.42 -4.47
N ASP A 97 -1.20 0.74 -4.61
CA ASP A 97 -0.71 -0.22 -3.61
C ASP A 97 -0.12 0.46 -2.36
N CYS A 98 0.31 1.74 -2.43
CA CYS A 98 1.03 2.40 -1.33
C CYS A 98 0.40 3.68 -0.78
N TYR A 99 -0.50 4.32 -1.53
CA TYR A 99 -1.10 5.62 -1.21
C TYR A 99 -2.63 5.57 -1.16
N SER A 100 -3.20 6.54 -0.43
CA SER A 100 -4.64 6.81 -0.43
C SER A 100 -5.13 7.24 -1.81
N ASP A 101 -6.43 7.05 -2.10
CA ASP A 101 -7.03 7.52 -3.36
C ASP A 101 -6.79 9.02 -3.54
N THR A 102 -6.92 9.81 -2.48
CA THR A 102 -6.74 11.27 -2.51
C THR A 102 -5.34 11.65 -2.98
N VAL A 103 -4.29 11.11 -2.37
CA VAL A 103 -2.91 11.46 -2.74
C VAL A 103 -2.59 10.94 -4.15
N ALA A 104 -2.96 9.70 -4.47
CA ALA A 104 -2.68 9.12 -5.78
C ALA A 104 -3.31 9.93 -6.93
N ILE A 105 -4.56 10.42 -6.73
CA ILE A 105 -5.23 11.28 -7.71
C ILE A 105 -4.49 12.61 -7.87
N GLU A 106 -4.12 13.27 -6.76
CA GLU A 106 -3.39 14.54 -6.82
C GLU A 106 -2.03 14.39 -7.50
N VAL A 107 -1.31 13.28 -7.28
CA VAL A 107 -0.05 13.00 -7.99
C VAL A 107 -0.29 12.91 -9.50
N LEU A 108 -1.32 12.19 -9.95
CA LEU A 108 -1.63 12.08 -11.38
C LEU A 108 -2.05 13.43 -11.99
N LEU A 109 -2.83 14.24 -11.25
CA LEU A 109 -3.18 15.60 -11.67
C LEU A 109 -1.94 16.49 -11.80
N GLU A 110 -1.02 16.45 -10.84
CA GLU A 110 0.24 17.19 -10.91
C GLU A 110 1.14 16.71 -12.06
N MET A 111 1.20 15.39 -12.31
CA MET A 111 1.91 14.87 -13.47
C MET A 111 1.29 15.37 -14.79
N ALA A 112 -0.04 15.48 -14.87
CA ALA A 112 -0.72 16.02 -16.05
C ALA A 112 -0.43 17.52 -16.22
N ARG A 113 -0.43 18.30 -15.13
CA ARG A 113 -0.05 19.72 -15.12
C ARG A 113 1.38 19.93 -15.60
N LEU A 114 2.33 19.10 -15.15
CA LEU A 114 3.73 19.13 -15.61
C LEU A 114 3.90 18.76 -17.09
N CYS A 115 2.90 18.08 -17.68
CA CYS A 115 2.83 17.83 -19.12
C CYS A 115 2.09 18.94 -19.89
N ASN A 116 1.71 20.03 -19.23
CA ASN A 116 0.93 21.15 -19.78
C ASN A 116 -0.39 20.71 -20.42
N VAL A 117 -1.10 19.74 -19.80
CA VAL A 117 -2.48 19.44 -20.17
C VAL A 117 -3.33 20.66 -19.82
N ASP A 118 -3.95 21.26 -20.84
CA ASP A 118 -4.83 22.42 -20.70
C ASP A 118 -6.01 22.10 -19.75
N GLY A 119 -6.43 23.09 -18.96
CA GLY A 119 -7.48 22.93 -17.94
C GLY A 119 -8.81 22.44 -18.51
N GLN A 120 -9.18 22.86 -19.73
CA GLN A 120 -10.41 22.39 -20.38
C GLN A 120 -10.34 20.90 -20.80
N TYR A 121 -9.12 20.38 -20.95
CA TYR A 121 -8.81 19.02 -21.37
C TYR A 121 -8.27 18.16 -20.23
N MET A 122 -8.21 18.69 -19.01
CA MET A 122 -7.75 17.97 -17.83
C MET A 122 -8.79 16.90 -17.44
N PRO A 123 -8.42 15.62 -17.35
CA PRO A 123 -9.33 14.62 -16.82
C PRO A 123 -9.72 14.95 -15.37
N SER A 124 -10.98 14.72 -15.03
CA SER A 124 -11.49 15.00 -13.69
C SER A 124 -10.86 14.05 -12.65
N SER A 125 -10.86 14.48 -11.38
CA SER A 125 -10.43 13.64 -10.25
C SER A 125 -11.17 12.30 -10.20
N GLN A 126 -12.44 12.28 -10.59
CA GLN A 126 -13.23 11.04 -10.64
C GLN A 126 -12.74 10.10 -11.76
N SER A 127 -12.44 10.63 -12.95
CA SER A 127 -11.88 9.81 -14.03
C SER A 127 -10.52 9.21 -13.67
N TRP A 128 -9.65 9.98 -13.00
CA TRP A 128 -8.37 9.48 -12.49
C TRP A 128 -8.55 8.39 -11.43
N LYS A 129 -9.53 8.58 -10.53
CA LYS A 129 -9.88 7.59 -9.52
C LYS A 129 -10.33 6.26 -10.14
N ASP A 130 -11.14 6.32 -11.18
CA ASP A 130 -11.64 5.13 -11.86
C ASP A 130 -10.49 4.40 -12.60
N LEU A 131 -9.57 5.13 -13.24
CA LEU A 131 -8.35 4.54 -13.81
C LEU A 131 -7.46 3.88 -12.74
N LEU A 132 -7.21 4.58 -11.61
CA LEU A 132 -6.43 4.04 -10.49
C LEU A 132 -7.04 2.75 -9.94
N ARG A 133 -8.37 2.71 -9.79
CA ARG A 133 -9.10 1.55 -9.29
C ARG A 133 -9.07 0.38 -10.27
N ALA A 134 -9.13 0.65 -11.56
CA ALA A 134 -8.94 -0.40 -12.57
C ALA A 134 -7.53 -1.00 -12.47
N CYS A 135 -6.50 -0.17 -12.29
CA CYS A 135 -5.10 -0.61 -12.17
C CYS A 135 -4.78 -1.29 -10.82
N ALA A 136 -5.60 -1.08 -9.80
CA ALA A 136 -5.39 -1.62 -8.46
C ALA A 136 -5.30 -3.14 -8.48
N GLY A 137 -4.33 -3.71 -7.76
CA GLY A 137 -4.16 -5.16 -7.72
C GLY A 137 -3.15 -5.70 -8.74
N THR A 138 -2.82 -4.95 -9.79
CA THR A 138 -1.95 -5.43 -10.89
C THR A 138 -0.58 -5.89 -10.39
N LEU A 139 0.02 -5.16 -9.45
CA LEU A 139 1.34 -5.48 -8.90
C LEU A 139 1.27 -6.32 -7.62
N SER A 140 0.07 -6.64 -7.13
CA SER A 140 -0.12 -7.21 -5.78
C SER A 140 0.44 -8.61 -5.58
N ALA A 141 0.53 -9.41 -6.66
CA ALA A 141 1.14 -10.74 -6.64
C ALA A 141 2.64 -10.71 -7.02
N THR A 142 3.19 -9.53 -7.33
CA THR A 142 4.60 -9.37 -7.68
C THR A 142 5.44 -9.07 -6.44
N ALA A 143 6.76 -9.00 -6.60
CA ALA A 143 7.67 -8.56 -5.55
C ALA A 143 7.58 -7.06 -5.24
N PHE A 144 7.00 -6.23 -6.13
CA PHE A 144 7.04 -4.77 -6.02
C PHE A 144 6.47 -4.25 -4.69
N PRO A 145 5.26 -4.63 -4.24
CA PRO A 145 4.66 -4.00 -3.05
C PRO A 145 5.40 -4.35 -1.76
N LEU A 146 5.96 -5.57 -1.68
CA LEU A 146 6.83 -5.98 -0.56
C LEU A 146 8.16 -5.23 -0.60
N ARG A 147 8.72 -5.02 -1.81
CA ARG A 147 9.96 -4.27 -2.00
C ARG A 147 9.79 -2.80 -1.62
N ALA A 148 8.71 -2.16 -2.08
CA ALA A 148 8.36 -0.80 -1.69
C ALA A 148 8.25 -0.68 -0.17
N GLU A 149 7.49 -1.57 0.47
CA GLU A 149 7.34 -1.56 1.92
C GLU A 149 8.66 -1.76 2.67
N HIS A 150 9.52 -2.66 2.18
CA HIS A 150 10.86 -2.86 2.74
C HIS A 150 11.71 -1.60 2.67
N LEU A 151 11.80 -0.95 1.50
CA LEU A 151 12.63 0.23 1.31
C LEU A 151 12.10 1.46 2.08
N MET A 152 10.77 1.60 2.21
CA MET A 152 10.16 2.66 3.04
C MET A 152 10.44 2.49 4.54
N ARG A 153 10.72 1.26 5.01
CA ARG A 153 11.01 0.94 6.42
C ARG A 153 12.44 1.15 6.85
N LEU A 154 13.40 0.97 5.93
CA LEU A 154 14.83 0.97 6.25
C LEU A 154 15.32 2.14 7.14
N PRO A 155 14.83 3.38 6.97
CA PRO A 155 15.31 4.51 7.78
C PRO A 155 14.85 4.43 9.23
N LYS A 156 13.63 3.92 9.44
CA LYS A 156 12.92 3.91 10.73
C LYS A 156 12.04 2.68 10.85
N GLY A 157 12.65 1.56 11.26
CA GLY A 157 11.97 0.28 11.46
C GLY A 157 10.85 0.28 12.52
N GLU A 158 10.70 1.36 13.29
CA GLU A 158 9.71 1.50 14.36
C GLU A 158 8.42 2.23 13.95
N GLN A 159 8.33 2.73 12.70
CA GLN A 159 7.13 3.40 12.21
C GLN A 159 6.05 2.40 11.77
N ARG A 160 4.90 2.42 12.48
CA ARG A 160 3.73 1.57 12.22
C ARG A 160 3.17 1.76 10.80
N LEU A 161 2.46 0.74 10.31
CA LEU A 161 1.69 0.82 9.07
C LEU A 161 0.27 1.33 9.30
N GLY A 162 -0.18 2.24 8.43
CA GLY A 162 -1.54 2.78 8.43
C GLY A 162 -1.79 3.82 9.52
N ALA A 163 -2.95 4.50 9.43
CA ALA A 163 -3.34 5.47 10.45
C ALA A 163 -4.25 4.80 11.45
N PHE A 164 -4.03 5.11 12.72
CA PHE A 164 -4.98 4.77 13.75
C PHE A 164 -6.02 5.90 13.83
N LEU A 165 -7.27 5.60 13.46
CA LEU A 165 -8.42 6.44 13.75
C LEU A 165 -8.86 6.16 15.20
N GLY A 166 -8.35 6.91 16.17
CA GLY A 166 -8.80 6.76 17.56
C GLY A 166 -8.13 7.70 18.56
N LEU A 167 -8.99 8.43 19.27
CA LEU A 167 -8.77 9.44 20.30
C LEU A 167 -7.55 9.24 21.25
N GLU A 168 -6.72 10.28 21.30
CA GLU A 168 -5.81 10.72 22.37
C GLU A 168 -4.65 9.84 22.87
N ALA A 169 -4.37 8.69 22.25
CA ALA A 169 -3.08 8.01 22.45
C ALA A 169 -2.42 7.66 21.12
N THR A 170 -1.86 8.68 20.46
CA THR A 170 -1.05 8.48 19.25
C THR A 170 0.23 7.70 19.59
N PRO A 171 0.61 6.67 18.83
CA PRO A 171 2.02 6.28 18.75
C PRO A 171 2.83 7.44 18.15
N ARG A 172 4.09 7.59 18.61
CA ARG A 172 4.91 8.81 18.43
C ARG A 172 5.34 9.13 16.98
N SER A 173 5.21 8.23 16.01
CA SER A 173 5.53 8.53 14.60
C SER A 173 4.75 7.64 13.62
N PHE A 174 3.96 8.25 12.73
CA PHE A 174 3.42 7.61 11.55
C PHE A 174 4.31 7.94 10.33
N ARG A 175 4.16 7.19 9.23
CA ARG A 175 4.86 7.52 7.97
C ARG A 175 4.10 8.59 7.24
N GLY A 176 4.68 9.78 7.18
CA GLY A 176 4.11 10.86 6.41
C GLY A 176 4.21 10.62 4.90
N CYS A 177 3.46 11.42 4.16
CA CYS A 177 3.46 11.49 2.72
C CYS A 177 4.00 12.85 2.28
N SER A 178 4.83 12.84 1.26
CA SER A 178 5.30 14.05 0.61
C SER A 178 4.19 14.72 -0.21
N ASP A 179 4.39 16.00 -0.45
CA ASP A 179 3.56 16.80 -1.34
C ASP A 179 3.37 16.13 -2.73
N PRO A 180 2.12 16.01 -3.24
CA PRO A 180 1.86 15.35 -4.52
C PRO A 180 2.61 15.95 -5.71
N LYS A 181 2.82 17.27 -5.73
CA LYS A 181 3.58 17.93 -6.79
C LYS A 181 5.05 17.53 -6.74
N SER A 182 5.63 17.49 -5.55
CA SER A 182 7.02 17.02 -5.35
C SER A 182 7.20 15.57 -5.78
N LEU A 183 6.23 14.68 -5.50
CA LEU A 183 6.23 13.29 -5.99
C LEU A 183 6.12 13.22 -7.52
N ALA A 184 5.25 14.02 -8.14
CA ALA A 184 5.12 14.09 -9.60
C ALA A 184 6.41 14.56 -10.28
N GLU A 185 7.06 15.60 -9.72
CA GLU A 185 8.35 16.10 -10.19
C GLU A 185 9.46 15.03 -10.05
N ALA A 186 9.47 14.29 -8.93
CA ALA A 186 10.42 13.21 -8.70
C ALA A 186 10.23 12.04 -9.69
N LEU A 187 8.98 11.65 -9.97
CA LEU A 187 8.67 10.65 -11.00
C LEU A 187 9.17 11.08 -12.38
N PHE A 188 8.98 12.34 -12.77
CA PHE A 188 9.54 12.83 -14.03
C PHE A 188 11.06 12.97 -14.00
N ALA A 189 11.67 13.27 -12.85
CA ALA A 189 13.12 13.25 -12.71
C ALA A 189 13.70 11.86 -12.99
N LEU A 190 13.06 10.79 -12.49
CA LEU A 190 13.40 9.41 -12.83
C LEU A 190 13.24 9.15 -14.33
N ALA A 191 12.15 9.63 -14.95
CA ALA A 191 11.96 9.50 -16.40
C ALA A 191 13.12 10.13 -17.19
N ARG A 192 13.64 11.29 -16.74
CA ARG A 192 14.79 11.96 -17.39
C ARG A 192 16.07 11.14 -17.31
N ILE A 193 16.30 10.40 -16.22
CA ILE A 193 17.41 9.44 -16.12
C ILE A 193 17.24 8.34 -17.18
N THR A 194 16.04 7.76 -17.30
CA THR A 194 15.80 6.67 -18.27
C THR A 194 16.02 7.09 -19.72
N ARG A 195 15.83 8.38 -20.04
CA ARG A 195 16.07 8.97 -21.35
C ARG A 195 17.51 9.48 -21.56
N ASN A 196 18.41 9.24 -20.60
CA ASN A 196 19.78 9.77 -20.57
C ASN A 196 19.86 11.32 -20.63
N GLU A 197 18.80 12.03 -20.25
CA GLU A 197 18.80 13.49 -20.13
C GLU A 197 19.45 13.96 -18.82
N LEU A 198 19.50 13.08 -17.83
CA LEU A 198 20.22 13.25 -16.57
C LEU A 198 21.06 11.98 -16.34
N GLN A 199 22.24 12.14 -15.75
CA GLN A 199 23.08 11.00 -15.37
C GLN A 199 22.72 10.46 -13.98
N ALA A 200 22.47 11.38 -13.04
CA ALA A 200 22.14 11.07 -11.66
C ALA A 200 21.23 12.14 -11.04
N ILE A 201 20.45 11.73 -10.04
CA ILE A 201 19.60 12.59 -9.22
C ILE A 201 19.71 12.22 -7.75
N THR A 202 19.45 13.21 -6.89
CA THR A 202 19.37 13.03 -5.44
C THR A 202 17.98 13.40 -4.94
N PHE A 203 17.32 12.48 -4.22
CA PHE A 203 16.08 12.73 -3.51
C PHE A 203 16.33 12.86 -2.01
N ILE A 204 15.79 13.91 -1.40
CA ILE A 204 15.87 14.14 0.04
C ILE A 204 14.44 14.16 0.59
N GLY A 205 14.10 13.29 1.53
CA GLY A 205 12.73 13.24 2.06
C GLY A 205 12.47 12.15 3.09
N GLY A 206 11.20 11.91 3.37
CA GLY A 206 10.71 10.94 4.35
C GLY A 206 10.62 9.52 3.80
N SER A 207 9.76 8.69 4.41
CA SER A 207 9.64 7.26 4.09
C SER A 207 9.29 6.98 2.63
N ASP A 208 8.47 7.83 1.99
CA ASP A 208 8.04 7.67 0.60
C ASP A 208 9.16 7.86 -0.44
N THR A 209 10.31 8.43 -0.07
CA THR A 209 11.50 8.32 -0.92
C THR A 209 11.94 6.86 -1.09
N GLY A 210 11.70 6.00 -0.10
CA GLY A 210 11.86 4.54 -0.24
C GLY A 210 10.91 3.93 -1.28
N TRP A 211 9.71 4.49 -1.47
CA TRP A 211 8.81 4.09 -2.56
C TRP A 211 9.37 4.52 -3.93
N LEU A 212 9.94 5.72 -4.04
CA LEU A 212 10.64 6.16 -5.25
C LEU A 212 11.84 5.27 -5.59
N ALA A 213 12.61 4.81 -4.59
CA ALA A 213 13.67 3.82 -4.78
C ALA A 213 13.11 2.52 -5.37
N ALA A 214 11.98 2.03 -4.87
CA ALA A 214 11.37 0.81 -5.39
C ALA A 214 10.90 0.98 -6.84
N VAL A 215 10.31 2.13 -7.20
CA VAL A 215 9.96 2.44 -8.59
C VAL A 215 11.22 2.50 -9.45
N ALA A 216 12.25 3.21 -9.02
CA ALA A 216 13.52 3.33 -9.73
C ALA A 216 14.18 1.96 -10.00
N GLU A 217 14.29 1.10 -8.98
CA GLU A 217 14.94 -0.21 -9.08
C GLU A 217 14.08 -1.23 -9.85
N TRP A 218 12.80 -1.35 -9.50
CA TRP A 218 11.97 -2.47 -9.95
C TRP A 218 11.34 -2.21 -11.31
N LEU A 219 10.87 -0.97 -11.54
CA LEU A 219 10.21 -0.58 -12.78
C LEU A 219 11.20 -0.04 -13.82
N LEU A 220 12.16 0.79 -13.39
CA LEU A 220 13.04 1.51 -14.32
C LEU A 220 14.46 0.91 -14.43
N ASP A 221 14.77 -0.10 -13.61
CA ASP A 221 16.07 -0.78 -13.54
C ASP A 221 17.26 0.18 -13.32
N LEU A 222 17.04 1.21 -12.51
CA LEU A 222 18.06 2.18 -12.16
C LEU A 222 18.92 1.72 -10.98
N ARG A 223 20.17 2.20 -10.96
CA ARG A 223 21.10 1.99 -9.85
C ARG A 223 20.78 2.96 -8.72
N VAL A 224 20.37 2.41 -7.58
CA VAL A 224 19.88 3.15 -6.41
C VAL A 224 20.83 2.93 -5.23
N THR A 225 21.20 4.02 -4.56
CA THR A 225 21.83 4.01 -3.23
C THR A 225 20.98 4.83 -2.27
N MET A 226 20.76 4.30 -1.07
CA MET A 226 20.01 4.98 0.00
C MET A 226 20.91 5.13 1.22
N VAL A 227 20.94 6.34 1.77
CA VAL A 227 21.75 6.70 2.93
C VAL A 227 20.89 7.40 3.99
N LYS A 228 21.29 7.25 5.25
CA LYS A 228 20.79 8.07 6.37
C LYS A 228 21.44 9.46 6.35
N THR A 229 20.95 10.36 7.21
CA THR A 229 21.47 11.72 7.41
C THR A 229 22.95 11.74 7.84
N ASP A 230 23.40 10.71 8.55
CA ASP A 230 24.79 10.51 9.00
C ASP A 230 25.73 9.96 7.91
N GLY A 231 25.19 9.62 6.74
CA GLY A 231 25.93 9.03 5.62
C GLY A 231 26.03 7.50 5.65
N GLU A 232 25.43 6.82 6.63
CA GLU A 232 25.36 5.35 6.65
C GLU A 232 24.54 4.86 5.45
N VAL A 233 25.14 4.00 4.62
CA VAL A 233 24.45 3.32 3.52
C VAL A 233 23.55 2.24 4.10
N ILE A 234 22.24 2.40 3.92
CA ILE A 234 21.25 1.42 4.37
C ILE A 234 20.76 0.51 3.25
N PHE A 235 21.00 0.89 1.98
CA PHE A 235 20.65 0.08 0.83
C PHE A 235 21.44 0.47 -0.42
N MET A 236 21.77 -0.54 -1.22
CA MET A 236 22.23 -0.39 -2.60
C MET A 236 21.85 -1.62 -3.41
N ASN A 237 21.56 -1.43 -4.70
CA ASN A 237 21.26 -2.51 -5.64
C ASN A 237 22.36 -2.72 -6.71
N HIS A 238 23.53 -2.12 -6.51
CA HIS A 238 24.67 -2.16 -7.43
C HIS A 238 25.97 -2.30 -6.65
N ASN A 239 27.03 -2.73 -7.36
CA ASN A 239 28.36 -2.94 -6.78
C ASN A 239 29.35 -1.82 -7.13
N ASP A 240 28.94 -0.87 -7.98
CA ASP A 240 29.78 0.22 -8.50
C ASP A 240 29.41 1.55 -7.82
N PRO A 241 30.19 2.03 -6.83
CA PRO A 241 29.88 3.25 -6.09
C PRO A 241 29.98 4.52 -6.93
N ASP A 242 30.72 4.50 -8.05
CA ASP A 242 30.96 5.69 -8.88
C ASP A 242 29.85 5.89 -9.93
N ASN A 243 28.95 4.92 -10.07
CA ASN A 243 27.95 4.89 -11.12
C ASN A 243 26.52 4.83 -10.57
N VAL A 244 26.22 5.64 -9.58
CA VAL A 244 24.85 5.71 -9.03
C VAL A 244 23.98 6.63 -9.87
N GLN A 245 22.74 6.22 -10.13
CA GLN A 245 21.77 7.01 -10.89
C GLN A 245 20.73 7.69 -10.00
N VAL A 246 20.39 7.06 -8.87
CA VAL A 246 19.42 7.59 -7.91
C VAL A 246 20.00 7.49 -6.51
N HIS A 247 20.30 8.64 -5.92
CA HIS A 247 20.66 8.74 -4.51
C HIS A 247 19.44 9.14 -3.69
N ILE A 248 19.25 8.48 -2.55
CA ILE A 248 18.22 8.84 -1.59
C ILE A 248 18.87 9.17 -0.26
N ILE A 249 18.55 10.35 0.25
CA ILE A 249 18.94 10.81 1.58
C ILE A 249 17.68 10.90 2.41
N PHE A 250 17.57 10.05 3.42
CA PHE A 250 16.46 10.14 4.35
C PHE A 250 16.66 11.31 5.29
N ARG A 251 15.62 12.13 5.45
CA ARG A 251 15.60 13.25 6.40
C ARG A 251 14.62 12.96 7.51
N ASP A 252 15.07 13.06 8.76
CA ASP A 252 14.16 13.12 9.89
C ASP A 252 13.53 14.51 10.01
N HIS A 253 12.35 14.62 10.63
CA HIS A 253 11.64 15.89 10.79
C HIS A 253 12.45 16.98 11.52
N ASP A 254 13.48 16.60 12.27
CA ASP A 254 14.26 17.48 13.14
C ASP A 254 15.75 17.62 12.76
N GLU A 255 16.20 16.95 11.69
CA GLU A 255 17.61 16.99 11.27
C GLU A 255 17.80 17.75 9.96
N GLU A 256 18.57 18.85 10.01
CA GLU A 256 19.09 19.45 8.80
C GLU A 256 20.12 18.50 8.16
N PRO A 257 20.08 18.34 6.83
CA PRO A 257 21.05 17.49 6.15
C PRO A 257 22.47 18.01 6.42
N SER A 258 23.35 17.13 6.90
CA SER A 258 24.76 17.48 7.08
C SER A 258 25.35 17.97 5.76
N GLN A 259 26.03 19.13 5.79
CA GLN A 259 26.65 19.75 4.61
C GLN A 259 27.71 18.86 3.93
N THR A 260 28.11 17.76 4.57
CA THR A 260 29.09 16.80 4.05
C THR A 260 28.50 15.75 3.10
N LEU A 261 27.17 15.67 2.97
CA LEU A 261 26.52 14.76 2.01
C LEU A 261 26.72 15.30 0.59
N ARG A 262 27.61 14.64 -0.16
CA ARG A 262 27.86 14.95 -1.57
C ARG A 262 26.57 14.72 -2.38
N SER A 263 25.86 15.80 -2.70
CA SER A 263 24.75 15.76 -3.64
C SER A 263 25.30 15.42 -5.02
N VAL A 264 24.81 14.34 -5.62
CA VAL A 264 25.18 13.94 -6.98
C VAL A 264 24.11 14.44 -7.94
N GLY A 265 24.52 15.29 -8.88
CA GLY A 265 23.64 15.82 -9.91
C GLY A 265 22.57 16.80 -9.38
N LYS A 266 21.33 16.65 -9.86
CA LYS A 266 20.21 17.54 -9.49
C LYS A 266 19.49 17.00 -8.25
N THR A 267 19.29 17.87 -7.27
CA THR A 267 18.60 17.54 -6.01
C THR A 267 17.13 17.93 -6.05
N TYR A 268 16.28 17.05 -5.54
CA TYR A 268 14.85 17.23 -5.36
C TYR A 268 14.52 16.98 -3.88
N VAL A 269 13.90 17.97 -3.23
CA VAL A 269 13.52 17.88 -1.81
C VAL A 269 12.03 17.61 -1.75
N LEU A 270 11.65 16.50 -1.12
CA LEU A 270 10.28 16.09 -0.93
C LEU A 270 9.81 16.54 0.45
N ALA A 271 8.95 17.57 0.46
CA ALA A 271 8.39 18.13 1.68
C ALA A 271 7.25 17.27 2.21
N ASP A 272 7.31 16.90 3.50
CA ASP A 272 6.22 16.19 4.18
C ASP A 272 5.06 17.16 4.49
N VAL A 273 3.87 16.84 3.98
CA VAL A 273 2.65 17.65 4.13
C VAL A 273 1.64 17.03 5.10
N SER A 274 2.00 15.96 5.79
CA SER A 274 1.08 15.20 6.63
C SER A 274 0.56 15.99 7.82
N LYS A 275 1.37 16.92 8.36
CA LYS A 275 0.95 17.86 9.40
C LYS A 275 -0.13 18.82 8.87
N LEU A 276 0.08 19.39 7.68
CA LEU A 276 -0.88 20.31 7.06
C LEU A 276 -2.24 19.64 6.83
N PHE A 277 -2.25 18.39 6.35
CA PHE A 277 -3.49 17.64 6.17
C PHE A 277 -4.16 17.24 7.50
N ALA A 278 -3.39 17.01 8.56
CA ALA A 278 -3.94 16.80 9.89
C ALA A 278 -4.62 18.07 10.43
N ASP A 279 -3.99 19.23 10.23
CA ASP A 279 -4.52 20.54 10.63
C ASP A 279 -5.78 20.93 9.85
N GLU A 280 -5.89 20.53 8.58
CA GLU A 280 -7.09 20.67 7.74
C GLU A 280 -8.25 19.72 8.14
N GLY A 281 -8.07 18.88 9.16
CA GLY A 281 -9.09 17.93 9.60
C GLY A 281 -9.35 16.79 8.62
N ARG A 282 -8.43 16.53 7.67
CA ARG A 282 -8.55 15.37 6.78
C ARG A 282 -8.37 14.08 7.59
N SER A 283 -8.94 12.99 7.09
CA SER A 283 -8.77 11.70 7.75
C SER A 283 -7.28 11.35 7.84
N PRO A 284 -6.75 10.94 9.00
CA PRO A 284 -5.35 10.55 9.17
C PRO A 284 -4.90 9.46 8.18
N ASN A 285 -5.83 8.65 7.67
CA ASN A 285 -5.56 7.63 6.65
C ASN A 285 -5.18 8.21 5.28
N THR A 286 -5.45 9.49 5.03
CA THR A 286 -5.17 10.09 3.72
C THR A 286 -3.69 10.39 3.51
N THR A 287 -2.92 10.54 4.60
CA THR A 287 -1.56 11.08 4.59
C THR A 287 -0.48 10.03 4.84
N ILE A 288 -0.87 8.75 4.90
CA ILE A 288 0.06 7.68 5.23
C ILE A 288 0.43 6.89 3.99
N VAL A 289 1.74 6.66 3.87
CA VAL A 289 2.33 5.78 2.87
C VAL A 289 2.66 4.43 3.49
N SER A 290 2.13 3.35 2.92
CA SER A 290 2.39 1.98 3.39
C SER A 290 2.11 0.97 2.29
N GLY A 291 3.02 0.03 2.08
CA GLY A 291 2.86 -1.07 1.13
C GLY A 291 2.33 -2.35 1.78
N ARG A 292 2.58 -3.49 1.12
CA ARG A 292 2.12 -4.81 1.56
C ARG A 292 3.17 -5.48 2.44
N VAL A 293 2.70 -6.39 3.30
CA VAL A 293 3.53 -7.24 4.15
C VAL A 293 3.17 -8.71 3.92
N GLU A 294 4.09 -9.62 4.22
CA GLU A 294 3.81 -11.04 4.14
C GLU A 294 2.85 -11.47 5.27
N TRP A 295 1.87 -12.32 4.95
CA TRP A 295 0.91 -12.86 5.92
C TRP A 295 1.58 -13.55 7.12
N LYS A 296 2.73 -14.20 6.90
CA LYS A 296 3.45 -14.92 7.95
C LYS A 296 3.99 -14.02 9.08
N GLU A 297 4.13 -12.72 8.83
CA GLU A 297 4.71 -11.73 9.75
C GLU A 297 3.88 -10.44 9.78
N THR A 298 2.59 -10.52 9.43
CA THR A 298 1.77 -9.32 9.23
C THR A 298 1.50 -8.58 10.54
N LEU A 299 1.33 -9.26 11.67
CA LEU A 299 1.04 -8.61 12.95
C LEU A 299 2.29 -7.89 13.46
N LYS A 300 3.43 -8.57 13.48
CA LYS A 300 4.73 -7.97 13.83
C LYS A 300 5.07 -6.83 12.88
N SER A 301 4.87 -7.00 11.59
CA SER A 301 5.19 -5.96 10.60
C SER A 301 4.29 -4.73 10.69
N THR A 302 3.01 -4.90 11.01
CA THR A 302 2.05 -3.79 11.06
C THR A 302 2.13 -3.04 12.40
N PHE A 303 2.20 -3.78 13.50
CA PHE A 303 2.09 -3.24 14.86
C PHE A 303 3.44 -3.18 15.61
N LEU A 304 4.51 -3.75 15.05
CA LEU A 304 5.89 -3.60 15.53
C LEU A 304 6.07 -3.90 17.03
N SER A 305 6.56 -2.92 17.80
CA SER A 305 6.84 -3.06 19.22
C SER A 305 5.57 -3.35 20.02
N ASP A 306 4.39 -2.91 19.57
CA ASP A 306 3.13 -3.16 20.28
C ASP A 306 2.70 -4.62 20.19
N PHE A 307 2.87 -5.25 19.03
CA PHE A 307 2.64 -6.69 18.93
C PHE A 307 3.67 -7.45 19.76
N THR A 308 4.94 -7.01 19.73
CA THR A 308 5.99 -7.62 20.54
C THR A 308 5.63 -7.58 22.03
N ARG A 309 5.23 -6.40 22.53
CA ARG A 309 4.75 -6.19 23.91
C ARG A 309 3.53 -7.04 24.22
N LEU A 310 2.54 -7.09 23.32
CA LEU A 310 1.35 -7.92 23.53
C LEU A 310 1.72 -9.42 23.65
N MET A 311 2.74 -9.85 22.92
CA MET A 311 3.22 -11.23 22.94
C MET A 311 4.10 -11.57 24.16
N GLU A 312 4.34 -10.63 25.09
CA GLU A 312 4.93 -10.85 26.43
C GLU A 312 3.92 -11.42 27.44
N ILE A 313 2.62 -11.29 27.16
CA ILE A 313 1.53 -11.88 27.97
C ILE A 313 0.75 -12.97 27.21
N PRO A 314 1.43 -13.99 26.62
CA PRO A 314 0.83 -14.88 25.65
C PRO A 314 -0.32 -15.72 26.24
N GLN A 315 -0.24 -16.16 27.50
CA GLN A 315 -1.33 -16.93 28.12
C GLN A 315 -2.61 -16.10 28.25
N THR A 316 -2.50 -14.85 28.69
CA THR A 316 -3.63 -13.92 28.80
C THR A 316 -4.27 -13.68 27.44
N LEU A 317 -3.45 -13.44 26.40
CA LEU A 317 -3.95 -13.24 25.05
C LEU A 317 -4.61 -14.51 24.48
N ALA A 318 -4.01 -15.68 24.70
CA ALA A 318 -4.57 -16.95 24.24
C ALA A 318 -5.94 -17.22 24.88
N GLU A 319 -6.06 -17.00 26.20
CA GLU A 319 -7.30 -17.16 26.94
C GLU A 319 -8.37 -16.16 26.50
N LEU A 320 -7.98 -14.90 26.26
CA LEU A 320 -8.85 -13.87 25.72
C LEU A 320 -9.45 -14.28 24.35
N LEU A 321 -8.59 -14.65 23.40
CA LEU A 321 -9.01 -15.01 22.04
C LEU A 321 -9.87 -16.28 22.02
N GLY A 322 -9.49 -17.31 22.79
CA GLY A 322 -10.27 -18.55 22.90
C GLY A 322 -11.63 -18.32 23.55
N SER A 323 -11.70 -17.48 24.59
CA SER A 323 -12.94 -17.11 25.26
C SER A 323 -13.87 -16.29 24.36
N ALA A 324 -13.32 -15.34 23.59
CA ALA A 324 -14.06 -14.60 22.57
C ALA A 324 -14.66 -15.53 21.52
N ALA A 325 -13.88 -16.49 21.02
CA ALA A 325 -14.35 -17.49 20.07
C ALA A 325 -15.54 -18.31 20.62
N ARG A 326 -15.51 -18.67 21.92
CA ARG A 326 -16.63 -19.36 22.59
C ARG A 326 -17.87 -18.50 22.72
N ILE A 327 -17.69 -17.20 23.00
CA ILE A 327 -18.78 -16.21 23.04
C ILE A 327 -19.43 -16.08 21.65
N PHE A 328 -18.62 -15.93 20.60
CA PHE A 328 -19.13 -15.87 19.22
C PHE A 328 -19.90 -17.15 18.84
N LYS A 329 -19.46 -18.33 19.32
CA LYS A 329 -20.18 -19.58 19.09
C LYS A 329 -21.56 -19.58 19.74
N ALA A 330 -21.69 -19.04 20.96
CA ALA A 330 -22.98 -18.93 21.63
C ALA A 330 -23.93 -17.99 20.87
N LEU A 331 -23.41 -16.88 20.35
CA LEU A 331 -24.18 -15.95 19.52
C LEU A 331 -24.63 -16.61 18.22
N ALA A 332 -23.73 -17.30 17.52
CA ALA A 332 -24.04 -18.02 16.28
C ALA A 332 -25.09 -19.13 16.48
N ASN A 333 -25.04 -19.81 17.63
CA ASN A 333 -26.02 -20.83 17.99
C ASN A 333 -27.30 -20.26 18.63
N ALA A 334 -27.41 -18.93 18.72
CA ALA A 334 -28.55 -18.24 19.33
C ALA A 334 -28.88 -18.72 20.76
N GLU A 335 -27.88 -19.13 21.56
CA GLU A 335 -28.06 -19.64 22.93
C GLU A 335 -28.93 -18.67 23.77
N ASP A 336 -29.95 -19.20 24.46
CA ASP A 336 -31.01 -18.42 25.13
C ASP A 336 -30.54 -17.44 26.22
N SER A 337 -29.27 -17.53 26.62
CA SER A 337 -28.63 -16.59 27.53
C SER A 337 -28.43 -15.18 26.94
N TYR A 338 -28.58 -14.98 25.63
CA TYR A 338 -28.39 -13.68 24.97
C TYR A 338 -29.70 -12.96 24.64
N PRO A 339 -29.80 -11.64 24.90
CA PRO A 339 -30.96 -10.85 24.49
C PRO A 339 -31.24 -10.93 22.98
N ASP A 340 -32.51 -10.97 22.59
CA ASP A 340 -32.98 -11.11 21.20
C ASP A 340 -32.35 -10.14 20.20
N ARG A 341 -32.02 -8.92 20.65
CA ARG A 341 -31.37 -7.92 19.80
C ARG A 341 -30.02 -8.40 19.25
N TYR A 342 -29.23 -9.11 20.06
CA TYR A 342 -27.92 -9.60 19.64
C TYR A 342 -28.03 -10.84 18.76
N ARG A 343 -29.02 -11.70 19.05
CA ARG A 343 -29.32 -12.88 18.23
C ARG A 343 -29.74 -12.50 16.81
N ARG A 344 -30.52 -11.42 16.67
CA ARG A 344 -30.97 -10.90 15.36
C ARG A 344 -29.92 -10.09 14.59
N ALA A 345 -28.97 -9.46 15.30
CA ALA A 345 -27.92 -8.67 14.66
C ALA A 345 -26.80 -9.53 14.04
N CYS A 346 -26.70 -10.80 14.45
CA CYS A 346 -25.59 -11.67 14.10
C CYS A 346 -26.05 -12.85 13.23
N THR A 347 -26.50 -12.57 12.00
CA THR A 347 -27.09 -13.58 11.10
C THR A 347 -26.12 -14.15 10.08
N SER A 348 -24.96 -13.51 9.88
CA SER A 348 -23.98 -13.88 8.86
C SER A 348 -22.75 -14.53 9.49
N TYR A 349 -22.90 -15.76 9.97
CA TYR A 349 -21.78 -16.55 10.48
C TYR A 349 -21.33 -17.61 9.48
N SER A 350 -20.03 -17.87 9.47
CA SER A 350 -19.44 -19.05 8.83
C SER A 350 -18.80 -19.88 9.92
N ASP A 351 -18.68 -21.20 9.75
CA ASP A 351 -18.04 -22.05 10.77
C ASP A 351 -16.61 -21.59 11.11
N ALA A 352 -15.95 -20.88 10.20
CA ALA A 352 -14.63 -20.30 10.38
C ALA A 352 -14.60 -19.03 11.26
N SER A 353 -15.74 -18.42 11.59
CA SER A 353 -15.81 -17.15 12.33
C SER A 353 -16.18 -17.28 13.81
N PHE A 354 -16.44 -18.48 14.32
CA PHE A 354 -16.73 -18.72 15.74
C PHE A 354 -16.17 -20.05 16.26
N GLY A 355 -16.14 -20.20 17.59
CA GLY A 355 -15.77 -21.46 18.24
C GLY A 355 -14.40 -22.00 17.82
N PRO A 356 -14.23 -23.34 17.75
CA PRO A 356 -12.98 -23.94 17.30
C PRO A 356 -12.57 -23.55 15.87
N GLY A 357 -13.55 -23.25 15.00
CA GLY A 357 -13.28 -22.82 13.63
C GLY A 357 -12.63 -21.44 13.58
N PHE A 358 -13.06 -20.50 14.43
CA PHE A 358 -12.35 -19.22 14.63
C PHE A 358 -10.90 -19.46 15.02
N VAL A 359 -10.65 -20.30 16.04
CA VAL A 359 -9.28 -20.58 16.49
C VAL A 359 -8.43 -21.13 15.35
N SER A 360 -8.94 -22.13 14.61
CA SER A 360 -8.23 -22.70 13.47
C SER A 360 -7.97 -21.67 12.37
N ASN A 361 -8.94 -20.82 12.06
CA ASN A 361 -8.83 -19.83 10.99
C ASN A 361 -7.87 -18.68 11.37
N THR A 362 -7.95 -18.18 12.60
CA THR A 362 -7.02 -17.18 13.14
C THR A 362 -5.58 -17.68 13.07
N LEU A 363 -5.32 -18.92 13.48
CA LEU A 363 -3.97 -19.50 13.43
C LEU A 363 -3.47 -19.79 12.01
N LYS A 364 -4.40 -20.02 11.06
CA LYS A 364 -4.08 -20.19 9.64
C LYS A 364 -3.70 -18.86 8.99
N TRP A 365 -4.43 -17.79 9.27
CA TRP A 365 -4.16 -16.46 8.71
C TRP A 365 -2.99 -15.74 9.39
N PHE A 366 -2.79 -15.99 10.69
CA PHE A 366 -1.74 -15.36 11.48
C PHE A 366 -0.86 -16.43 12.15
N PRO A 367 0.11 -17.00 11.41
CA PRO A 367 1.04 -18.00 11.94
C PRO A 367 1.82 -17.54 13.18
N GLU A 368 1.99 -16.22 13.36
CA GLU A 368 2.62 -15.60 14.53
C GLU A 368 1.93 -15.94 15.86
N LEU A 369 0.64 -16.30 15.79
CA LEU A 369 -0.17 -16.67 16.95
C LEU A 369 -0.11 -18.18 17.27
N GLN A 370 0.65 -18.99 16.54
CA GLN A 370 0.71 -20.44 16.75
C GLN A 370 1.12 -20.83 18.18
N LYS A 371 1.98 -20.05 18.84
CA LYS A 371 2.35 -20.26 20.24
C LYS A 371 1.18 -20.13 21.24
N LEU A 372 0.06 -19.55 20.80
CA LEU A 372 -1.15 -19.37 21.61
C LEU A 372 -2.14 -20.52 21.47
N LYS A 373 -1.89 -21.46 20.54
CA LYS A 373 -2.85 -22.49 20.12
C LYS A 373 -3.45 -23.27 21.29
N GLU A 374 -2.62 -23.80 22.18
CA GLU A 374 -3.08 -24.62 23.31
C GLU A 374 -4.00 -23.82 24.25
N GLY A 375 -3.63 -22.59 24.57
CA GLY A 375 -4.44 -21.70 25.41
C GLY A 375 -5.78 -21.35 24.75
N MET A 376 -5.77 -21.04 23.45
CA MET A 376 -6.99 -20.75 22.70
C MET A 376 -7.93 -21.97 22.64
N GLN A 377 -7.38 -23.17 22.38
CA GLN A 377 -8.14 -24.42 22.31
C GLN A 377 -8.74 -24.84 23.66
N LYS A 378 -8.00 -24.59 24.75
CA LYS A 378 -8.51 -24.81 26.10
C LYS A 378 -9.68 -23.86 26.41
N SER A 379 -9.51 -22.57 26.14
CA SER A 379 -10.50 -21.56 26.50
C SER A 379 -11.76 -21.60 25.62
N VAL A 380 -11.64 -21.97 24.35
CA VAL A 380 -12.81 -22.12 23.47
C VAL A 380 -13.72 -23.29 23.87
N SER A 381 -13.17 -24.26 24.59
CA SER A 381 -13.88 -25.43 25.10
C SER A 381 -14.60 -25.17 26.44
N LEU A 382 -14.47 -23.97 27.01
CA LEU A 382 -15.14 -23.60 28.26
C LEU A 382 -16.66 -23.50 28.11
N LYS A 383 -17.36 -23.63 29.25
CA LYS A 383 -18.78 -23.25 29.34
C LYS A 383 -18.91 -21.74 29.16
N LEU A 384 -20.02 -21.29 28.57
CA LEU A 384 -20.23 -19.88 28.21
C LEU A 384 -19.98 -18.91 29.37
N LYS A 385 -20.58 -19.15 30.55
CA LYS A 385 -20.37 -18.28 31.73
C LYS A 385 -18.90 -18.21 32.17
N ALA A 386 -18.16 -19.31 32.05
CA ALA A 386 -16.73 -19.33 32.38
C ALA A 386 -15.91 -18.56 31.33
N ALA A 387 -16.23 -18.73 30.05
CA ALA A 387 -15.60 -17.97 28.96
C ALA A 387 -15.86 -16.47 29.08
N GLN A 388 -17.08 -16.04 29.46
CA GLN A 388 -17.40 -14.62 29.70
C GLN A 388 -16.53 -14.02 30.80
N LYS A 389 -16.44 -14.70 31.96
CA LYS A 389 -15.57 -14.26 33.07
C LYS A 389 -14.10 -14.23 32.68
N ALA A 390 -13.63 -15.25 31.97
CA ALA A 390 -12.25 -15.33 31.48
C ALA A 390 -11.94 -14.19 30.50
N TYR A 391 -12.86 -13.89 29.58
CA TYR A 391 -12.74 -12.78 28.65
C TYR A 391 -12.63 -11.43 29.37
N GLU A 392 -13.55 -11.13 30.30
CA GLU A 392 -13.56 -9.88 31.09
C GLU A 392 -12.30 -9.70 31.93
N PHE A 393 -11.80 -10.79 32.52
CA PHE A 393 -10.56 -10.78 33.28
C PHE A 393 -9.34 -10.54 32.37
N CYS A 394 -9.25 -11.27 31.25
CA CYS A 394 -8.10 -11.17 30.36
C CYS A 394 -8.05 -9.83 29.62
N ILE A 395 -9.19 -9.28 29.19
CA ILE A 395 -9.21 -7.98 28.52
C ILE A 395 -8.74 -6.88 29.49
N SER A 396 -9.16 -6.93 30.75
CA SER A 396 -8.68 -6.00 31.79
C SER A 396 -7.16 -6.07 31.98
N LYS A 397 -6.57 -7.27 31.93
CA LYS A 397 -5.11 -7.45 31.98
C LYS A 397 -4.41 -6.91 30.73
N VAL A 398 -4.97 -7.15 29.54
CA VAL A 398 -4.41 -6.61 28.29
C VAL A 398 -4.43 -5.08 28.31
N ARG A 399 -5.51 -4.47 28.81
CA ARG A 399 -5.64 -3.01 29.00
C ARG A 399 -4.55 -2.46 29.92
N ALA A 400 -4.38 -3.08 31.09
CA ALA A 400 -3.34 -2.70 32.05
C ALA A 400 -1.93 -2.85 31.47
N HIS A 401 -1.67 -3.91 30.69
CA HIS A 401 -0.38 -4.14 30.03
C HIS A 401 -0.10 -3.15 28.89
N CYS A 402 -1.14 -2.77 28.15
CA CYS A 402 -1.04 -1.77 27.08
C CYS A 402 -0.66 -0.40 27.64
N GLY A 403 -1.32 0.01 28.72
CA GLY A 403 -1.06 1.27 29.42
C GLY A 403 -1.46 2.53 28.63
N CYS A 404 -2.32 2.41 27.61
CA CYS A 404 -2.86 3.57 26.91
C CYS A 404 -4.16 4.05 27.55
N GLY A 405 -4.48 5.34 27.43
CA GLY A 405 -5.70 5.91 28.00
C GLY A 405 -7.01 5.43 27.35
N THR A 406 -6.91 4.72 26.21
CA THR A 406 -8.06 4.28 25.39
C THR A 406 -8.52 2.85 25.71
N CYS A 407 -7.60 1.97 26.10
CA CYS A 407 -7.87 0.56 26.33
C CYS A 407 -8.51 0.38 27.70
#